data_AF-A0A9J5VXH9-F1
#
_entry.id   AF-A0A9J5VXH9-F1
#
_cell.length_a   1.000
_cell.length_b   1.000
_cell.length_c   1.000
_cell.angle_alpha   90.00
_cell.angle_beta   90.00
_cell.angle_gamma   90.00
#
_symmetry.space_group_name_H-M   'P 1'
#
loop_
_entity.id
_entity.type
_entity.pdbx_description
1 polymer ?
#
loop_
_entity_poly.entity_id
_entity_poly.type
_entity_poly.pdbx_seq_one_letter_code
_entity_poly.pdbx_strand_id
1 'polypeptide(L)'
;MSALKQPTIKVAAIIAEGVPESDAKELIAYAKANNKVVIGPATVGGIQAGAFKIGDTAGTIDNIIQCKFYRPGSVGFVSKSGGMSNELYNSIARVTDGIYEGIAIGGDVFPGSTLSDHVLRFNNIP
;
A
#
# COMPACT_ATOMS: atom_id res chain seq x y z
N MET A 1 -11.23 -2.90 -14.19
CA MET A 1 -12.63 -2.53 -13.88
C MET A 1 -13.49 -3.68 -13.34
N SER A 2 -13.43 -4.90 -13.91
CA SER A 2 -14.26 -6.06 -13.48
C SER A 2 -14.22 -6.33 -11.96
N ALA A 3 -13.02 -6.34 -11.36
CA ALA A 3 -12.86 -6.53 -9.91
C ALA A 3 -13.54 -5.43 -9.09
N LEU A 4 -13.39 -4.17 -9.49
CA LEU A 4 -14.03 -3.04 -8.79
C LEU A 4 -15.56 -3.11 -8.89
N LYS A 5 -16.14 -3.72 -9.93
CA LYS A 5 -17.59 -3.91 -10.04
C LYS A 5 -18.15 -4.98 -9.08
N GLN A 6 -17.31 -5.85 -8.51
CA GLN A 6 -17.76 -6.87 -7.56
C GLN A 6 -18.12 -6.22 -6.20
N PRO A 7 -19.32 -6.46 -5.63
CA PRO A 7 -19.76 -5.79 -4.41
C PRO A 7 -18.91 -6.15 -3.18
N THR A 8 -18.33 -7.36 -3.17
CA THR A 8 -17.51 -7.89 -2.07
C THR A 8 -16.07 -7.38 -2.06
N ILE A 9 -15.56 -6.86 -3.18
CA ILE A 9 -14.19 -6.33 -3.26
C ILE A 9 -14.17 -4.88 -2.80
N LYS A 10 -13.47 -4.59 -1.70
CA LYS A 10 -13.33 -3.22 -1.16
C LYS A 10 -12.00 -2.56 -1.50
N VAL A 11 -10.94 -3.35 -1.63
CA VAL A 11 -9.59 -2.88 -1.91
C VAL A 11 -9.05 -3.64 -3.13
N ALA A 12 -8.44 -2.92 -4.07
CA ALA A 12 -7.75 -3.51 -5.21
C ALA A 12 -6.33 -2.93 -5.31
N ALA A 13 -5.33 -3.81 -5.41
CA ALA A 13 -3.96 -3.42 -5.71
C ALA A 13 -3.68 -3.62 -7.20
N ILE A 14 -3.17 -2.59 -7.87
CA ILE A 14 -2.81 -2.64 -9.29
C ILE A 14 -1.28 -2.62 -9.38
N ILE A 15 -0.69 -3.78 -9.66
CA ILE A 15 0.77 -3.95 -9.67
C ILE A 15 1.39 -3.40 -10.95
N ALA A 16 0.67 -3.50 -12.07
CA ALA A 16 1.16 -3.12 -13.38
C ALA A 16 1.63 -1.65 -13.42
N GLU A 17 2.81 -1.43 -14.00
CA GLU A 17 3.37 -0.12 -14.32
C GLU A 17 3.01 0.27 -15.77
N GLY A 18 2.94 1.58 -16.04
CA GLY A 18 2.64 2.09 -17.39
C GLY A 18 1.18 1.96 -17.78
N VAL A 19 0.26 1.97 -16.80
CA VAL A 19 -1.17 2.03 -17.08
C VAL A 19 -1.48 3.40 -17.73
N PRO A 20 -2.19 3.45 -18.88
CA PRO A 20 -2.57 4.71 -19.49
C PRO A 20 -3.30 5.61 -18.50
N GLU A 21 -2.93 6.90 -18.46
CA GLU A 21 -3.49 7.85 -17.48
C GLU A 21 -5.01 7.98 -17.58
N SER A 22 -5.57 7.83 -18.80
CA SER A 22 -7.03 7.80 -19.03
C SER A 22 -7.70 6.70 -18.23
N ASP A 23 -7.13 5.50 -18.27
CA ASP A 23 -7.68 4.30 -17.66
C ASP A 23 -7.53 4.37 -16.14
N ALA A 24 -6.38 4.86 -15.67
CA ALA A 24 -6.16 5.14 -14.25
C ALA A 24 -7.21 6.12 -13.70
N LYS A 25 -7.47 7.22 -14.42
CA LYS A 25 -8.51 8.21 -14.03
C LYS A 25 -9.91 7.59 -13.98
N GLU A 26 -10.27 6.74 -14.93
CA GLU A 26 -11.56 6.03 -14.92
C GLU A 26 -11.68 5.10 -13.71
N LEU A 27 -10.62 4.33 -13.41
CA LEU A 27 -10.57 3.43 -12.26
C LEU A 27 -10.69 4.19 -10.93
N ILE A 28 -9.98 5.32 -10.81
CA ILE A 28 -10.04 6.21 -9.64
C ILE A 28 -11.44 6.77 -9.44
N ALA A 29 -12.03 7.32 -10.50
CA ALA A 29 -13.37 7.91 -10.44
C ALA A 29 -14.41 6.86 -10.02
N TYR A 30 -14.35 5.67 -10.61
CA TYR A 30 -15.24 4.57 -10.24
C TYR A 30 -15.03 4.11 -8.79
N ALA A 31 -13.78 3.93 -8.37
CA ALA A 31 -13.48 3.50 -7.01
C ALA A 31 -13.99 4.50 -5.96
N LYS A 32 -13.76 5.80 -6.20
CA LYS A 32 -14.24 6.88 -5.32
C LYS A 32 -15.76 6.92 -5.22
N ALA A 33 -16.46 6.83 -6.35
CA ALA A 33 -17.93 6.84 -6.38
C ALA A 33 -18.55 5.63 -5.66
N ASN A 34 -17.81 4.52 -5.55
CA ASN A 34 -18.31 3.26 -4.97
C ASN A 34 -17.68 2.93 -3.60
N ASN A 35 -17.01 3.90 -2.96
CA ASN A 35 -16.32 3.74 -1.68
C ASN A 35 -15.37 2.52 -1.65
N LYS A 36 -14.51 2.43 -2.66
CA LYS A 36 -13.49 1.41 -2.82
C LYS A 36 -12.11 2.05 -2.83
N VAL A 37 -11.11 1.31 -2.37
CA VAL A 37 -9.71 1.77 -2.32
C VAL A 37 -8.91 1.11 -3.44
N VAL A 38 -8.12 1.92 -4.15
CA VAL A 38 -7.14 1.42 -5.13
C VAL A 38 -5.74 1.76 -4.64
N ILE A 39 -4.86 0.77 -4.58
CA ILE A 39 -3.43 0.96 -4.27
C ILE A 39 -2.66 0.71 -5.57
N GLY A 40 -1.82 1.66 -6.00
CA GLY A 40 -1.24 1.68 -7.35
C GLY A 40 -2.06 2.56 -8.31
N PRO A 41 -1.80 2.53 -9.63
CA PRO A 41 -0.93 1.58 -10.33
C PRO A 41 0.57 1.76 -10.06
N ALA A 42 1.41 0.93 -10.67
CA ALA A 42 2.87 0.95 -10.52
C ALA A 42 3.34 0.83 -9.07
N THR A 43 2.87 -0.21 -8.37
CA THR A 43 3.19 -0.45 -6.95
C THR A 43 3.53 -1.90 -6.65
N VAL A 44 4.34 -2.12 -5.63
CA VAL A 44 4.48 -3.44 -4.98
C VAL A 44 3.29 -3.76 -4.08
N GLY A 45 2.54 -2.74 -3.64
CA GLY A 45 1.38 -2.85 -2.77
C GLY A 45 1.64 -2.27 -1.38
N GLY A 46 1.70 -3.14 -0.38
CA GLY A 46 1.74 -2.75 1.02
C GLY A 46 1.69 -3.95 1.98
N ILE A 47 1.91 -3.67 3.25
CA ILE A 47 1.94 -4.65 4.33
C ILE A 47 1.34 -4.07 5.61
N GLN A 48 0.52 -4.86 6.27
CA GLN A 48 0.12 -4.66 7.66
C GLN A 48 0.77 -5.76 8.50
N ALA A 49 1.69 -5.37 9.39
CA ALA A 49 2.52 -6.30 10.12
C ALA A 49 1.67 -7.18 11.06
N GLY A 50 1.96 -8.48 11.07
CA GLY A 50 1.18 -9.49 11.80
C GLY A 50 -0.19 -9.82 11.20
N ALA A 51 -0.59 -9.20 10.08
CA ALA A 51 -1.92 -9.37 9.50
C ALA A 51 -1.88 -9.82 8.02
N PHE A 52 -1.49 -8.92 7.11
CA PHE A 52 -1.62 -9.15 5.67
C PHE A 52 -0.52 -8.47 4.87
N LYS A 53 -0.04 -9.10 3.79
CA LYS A 53 0.87 -8.49 2.82
C LYS A 53 0.33 -8.65 1.41
N ILE A 54 0.52 -7.62 0.59
CA ILE A 54 0.13 -7.63 -0.82
C ILE A 54 1.31 -8.14 -1.65
N GLY A 55 1.10 -9.27 -2.34
CA GLY A 55 2.04 -9.81 -3.32
C GLY A 55 3.46 -9.95 -2.76
N ASP A 56 4.42 -9.36 -3.47
CA ASP A 56 5.86 -9.44 -3.17
C ASP A 56 6.35 -8.38 -2.17
N THR A 57 5.44 -7.59 -1.57
CA THR A 57 5.81 -6.61 -0.54
C THR A 57 6.59 -7.30 0.59
N ALA A 58 7.61 -6.61 1.11
CA ALA A 58 8.57 -7.09 2.10
C ALA A 58 9.53 -8.20 1.65
N GLY A 59 9.42 -8.72 0.41
CA GLY A 59 10.38 -9.67 -0.14
C GLY A 59 10.42 -11.02 0.60
N THR A 60 11.64 -11.53 0.83
CA THR A 60 11.89 -12.86 1.39
C THR A 60 11.57 -12.95 2.88
N ILE A 61 11.47 -14.18 3.40
CA ILE A 61 11.21 -14.42 4.82
C ILE A 61 12.29 -13.84 5.73
N ASP A 62 13.55 -13.82 5.29
CA ASP A 62 14.65 -13.23 6.05
C ASP A 62 14.43 -11.74 6.27
N ASN A 63 14.01 -11.01 5.23
CA ASN A 63 13.68 -9.60 5.36
C ASN A 63 12.44 -9.39 6.25
N ILE A 64 11.44 -10.28 6.17
CA ILE A 64 10.26 -10.24 7.04
C ILE A 64 10.65 -10.35 8.53
N ILE A 65 11.58 -11.26 8.84
CA ILE A 65 12.08 -11.45 10.21
C ILE A 65 12.91 -10.24 10.65
N GLN A 66 13.83 -9.78 9.79
CA GLN A 66 14.71 -8.64 10.09
C GLN A 66 13.92 -7.33 10.32
N CYS A 67 12.91 -7.08 9.50
CA CYS A 67 12.03 -5.91 9.62
C CYS A 67 10.90 -6.08 10.65
N LYS A 68 10.85 -7.22 11.37
CA LYS A 68 9.87 -7.53 12.41
C LYS A 68 8.40 -7.56 11.94
N PHE A 69 8.12 -7.84 10.66
CA PHE A 69 6.76 -7.79 10.11
C PHE A 69 5.82 -8.91 10.59
N TYR A 70 6.32 -9.89 11.34
CA TYR A 70 5.51 -10.94 11.96
C TYR A 70 4.68 -10.46 13.16
N ARG A 71 4.91 -9.21 13.63
CA ARG A 71 4.10 -8.58 14.69
C ARG A 71 3.89 -7.09 14.40
N PRO A 72 2.79 -6.49 14.86
CA PRO A 72 2.59 -5.04 14.71
C PRO A 72 3.59 -4.25 15.57
N GLY A 73 4.11 -3.16 15.03
CA GLY A 73 4.70 -2.04 15.79
C GLY A 73 3.73 -0.86 15.87
N SER A 74 4.24 0.36 15.99
CA SER A 74 3.41 1.57 16.15
C SER A 74 3.61 2.61 15.04
N VAL A 75 4.41 2.32 14.01
CA VAL A 75 4.72 3.29 12.94
C VAL A 75 3.89 3.02 11.69
N GLY A 76 3.08 3.99 11.29
CA GLY A 76 2.43 4.05 9.98
C GLY A 76 3.34 4.68 8.93
N PHE A 77 3.46 4.06 7.76
CA PHE A 77 4.32 4.54 6.67
C PHE A 77 3.58 4.56 5.33
N VAL A 78 3.76 5.62 4.56
CA VAL A 78 3.28 5.68 3.18
C VAL A 78 4.32 6.33 2.27
N SER A 79 4.53 5.75 1.08
CA SER A 79 5.44 6.30 0.07
C SER A 79 4.92 6.05 -1.35
N LYS A 80 5.61 6.61 -2.36
CA LYS A 80 5.37 6.24 -3.76
C LYS A 80 6.12 4.99 -4.21
N SER A 81 7.40 4.88 -3.85
CA SER A 81 8.29 3.82 -4.34
C SER A 81 8.24 2.57 -3.46
N GLY A 82 7.88 1.44 -4.06
CA GLY A 82 7.91 0.13 -3.39
C GLY A 82 9.32 -0.27 -2.94
N GLY A 83 10.34 -0.02 -3.76
CA GLY A 83 11.74 -0.31 -3.41
C GLY A 83 12.23 0.50 -2.20
N MET A 84 11.97 1.81 -2.21
CA MET A 84 12.32 2.67 -1.07
C MET A 84 11.50 2.34 0.18
N SER A 85 10.29 1.80 0.02
CA SER A 85 9.49 1.36 1.17
C SER A 85 10.24 0.31 1.99
N ASN A 86 10.86 -0.69 1.36
CA ASN A 86 11.64 -1.71 2.07
C ASN A 86 12.87 -1.12 2.80
N GLU A 87 13.56 -0.16 2.19
CA GLU A 87 14.72 0.49 2.85
C GLU A 87 14.28 1.27 4.10
N LEU A 88 13.16 1.98 4.00
CA LEU A 88 12.60 2.72 5.12
C LEU A 88 12.05 1.78 6.19
N TYR A 89 11.46 0.64 5.82
CA TYR A 89 11.05 -0.38 6.77
C TYR A 89 12.22 -0.95 7.57
N ASN A 90 13.34 -1.26 6.91
CA ASN A 90 14.57 -1.70 7.57
C ASN A 90 15.10 -0.63 8.53
N SER A 91 15.10 0.64 8.12
CA SER A 91 15.52 1.76 8.97
C SER A 91 14.61 1.92 10.19
N ILE A 92 13.28 1.91 10.00
CA ILE A 92 12.28 2.05 11.05
C ILE A 92 12.36 0.88 12.03
N ALA A 93 12.53 -0.36 11.56
CA ALA A 93 12.62 -1.54 12.42
C ALA A 93 13.83 -1.51 13.37
N ARG A 94 14.89 -0.76 13.02
CA ARG A 94 16.10 -0.61 13.85
C ARG A 94 15.95 0.44 14.94
N VAL A 95 15.17 1.49 14.71
CA VAL A 95 15.08 2.65 15.62
C VAL A 95 13.74 2.79 16.34
N THR A 96 12.76 1.93 16.01
CA THR A 96 11.43 1.92 16.61
C THR A 96 11.00 0.50 17.01
N ASP A 97 9.77 0.36 17.52
CA ASP A 97 9.16 -0.92 17.85
C ASP A 97 8.75 -1.74 16.61
N GLY A 98 8.54 -1.08 15.47
CA GLY A 98 8.31 -1.66 14.15
C GLY A 98 7.24 -0.92 13.34
N ILE A 99 7.03 -1.39 12.11
CA ILE A 99 5.92 -0.92 11.26
C ILE A 99 4.61 -1.52 11.79
N TYR A 100 3.58 -0.67 11.94
CA TYR A 100 2.20 -1.14 12.07
C TYR A 100 1.64 -1.47 10.68
N GLU A 101 1.70 -0.49 9.77
CA GLU A 101 1.26 -0.61 8.39
C GLU A 101 2.10 0.26 7.46
N GLY A 102 2.44 -0.28 6.30
CA GLY A 102 3.25 0.36 5.28
C GLY A 102 2.60 0.22 3.90
N ILE A 103 2.33 1.34 3.22
CA ILE A 103 1.70 1.38 1.90
C ILE A 103 2.61 2.07 0.88
N ALA A 104 2.78 1.45 -0.30
CA ALA A 104 3.32 2.10 -1.48
C ALA A 104 2.15 2.48 -2.41
N ILE A 105 1.87 3.77 -2.59
CA ILE A 105 0.75 4.22 -3.43
C ILE A 105 1.02 4.07 -4.93
N GLY A 106 2.30 3.89 -5.30
CA GLY A 106 2.76 3.70 -6.66
C GLY A 106 3.39 4.95 -7.29
N GLY A 107 4.13 4.70 -8.38
CA GLY A 107 4.93 5.71 -9.09
C GLY A 107 4.16 6.57 -10.09
N ASP A 108 3.01 6.09 -10.56
CA ASP A 108 2.24 6.74 -11.62
C ASP A 108 1.73 8.14 -11.20
N VAL A 109 1.44 8.96 -12.23
CA VAL A 109 1.01 10.36 -12.06
C VAL A 109 -0.28 10.45 -11.24
N PHE A 110 -1.22 9.56 -11.51
CA PHE A 110 -2.53 9.50 -10.84
C PHE A 110 -2.64 8.20 -10.04
N PRO A 111 -2.23 8.19 -8.76
CA PRO A 111 -2.38 7.03 -7.91
C PRO A 111 -3.86 6.85 -7.49
N GLY A 112 -4.25 5.59 -7.34
CA GLY A 112 -5.57 5.14 -6.89
C GLY A 112 -6.01 5.69 -5.52
N SER A 113 -5.02 5.87 -4.65
CA SER A 113 -5.13 6.50 -3.34
C SER A 113 -3.87 7.33 -3.12
N THR A 114 -4.02 8.48 -2.48
CA THR A 114 -2.95 9.46 -2.29
C THR A 114 -2.22 9.25 -0.97
N LEU A 115 -1.07 9.92 -0.81
CA LEU A 115 -0.36 9.95 0.48
C LEU A 115 -1.29 10.45 1.60
N SER A 116 -2.07 11.49 1.33
CA SER A 116 -3.00 12.09 2.29
C SER A 116 -4.08 11.11 2.73
N ASP A 117 -4.63 10.32 1.81
CA ASP A 117 -5.68 9.33 2.14
C ASP A 117 -5.19 8.32 3.17
N HIS A 118 -3.94 7.84 3.03
CA HIS A 118 -3.35 6.90 3.98
C HIS A 118 -2.91 7.58 5.29
N VAL A 119 -2.37 8.81 5.24
CA VAL A 119 -2.04 9.55 6.46
C VAL A 119 -3.30 9.82 7.30
N LEU A 120 -4.40 10.25 6.67
CA LEU A 120 -5.68 10.45 7.35
C LEU A 120 -6.21 9.13 7.94
N ARG A 121 -6.04 8.02 7.22
CA ARG A 121 -6.39 6.71 7.74
C ARG A 121 -5.56 6.34 8.96
N PHE A 122 -4.24 6.50 8.91
CA PHE A 122 -3.35 6.24 10.04
C PHE A 122 -3.70 7.07 11.27
N ASN A 123 -4.06 8.35 11.10
CA ASN A 123 -4.49 9.21 12.20
C ASN A 123 -5.75 8.69 12.92
N ASN A 124 -6.59 7.92 12.24
CA ASN A 124 -7.83 7.38 12.79
C ASN A 124 -7.68 5.95 13.33
N ILE A 125 -6.48 5.35 13.26
CA ILE A 125 -6.17 4.07 13.87
C ILE A 125 -5.79 4.34 15.34
N PRO A 126 -6.44 3.68 16.32
CA PRO A 126 -6.16 3.88 17.75
C PRO A 126 -4.73 3.54 18.17
#